data_AF-A0AAD8F998-F1
#
_entry.id   AF-A0AAD8F998-F1
#
_cell.length_a   1.000
_cell.length_b   1.000
_cell.length_c   1.000
_cell.angle_alpha   90.00
_cell.angle_beta   90.00
_cell.angle_gamma   90.00
#
_symmetry.space_group_name_H-M   'P 1'
#
loop_
_entity.id
_entity.type
_entity.pdbx_description
1 polymer ?
#
loop_
_entity_poly.entity_id
_entity_poly.type
_entity_poly.pdbx_seq_one_letter_code
_entity_poly.pdbx_strand_id
1 'polypeptide(L)'
;MVRNMDTIPGATPPPTQALRDCDEKRPLSSFVTTSTRKFFQILQLPDSYLTQNVETWKENDHYQEALRIVQGLKVVNDCAERGVKLIQEYNSILTNDEQQKQYHLQLVQQHRHVFSDSKKTTVVSGLTGQPKLM
;
A
#
# COMPACT_ATOMS: atom_id res chain seq x y z
N MET A 1 -38.74 15.68 20.48
CA MET A 1 -38.29 14.85 21.62
C MET A 1 -36.94 14.24 21.26
N VAL A 2 -35.87 14.96 21.58
CA VAL A 2 -34.49 14.51 21.35
C VAL A 2 -34.14 13.55 22.47
N ARG A 3 -33.79 12.31 22.13
CA ARG A 3 -33.26 11.36 23.13
C ARG A 3 -31.83 11.77 23.42
N ASN A 4 -31.57 12.21 24.65
CA ASN A 4 -30.22 12.36 25.15
C ASN A 4 -29.58 10.97 25.19
N MET A 5 -28.41 10.84 24.57
CA MET A 5 -27.56 9.66 24.71
C MET A 5 -26.74 9.87 25.99
N ASP A 6 -27.06 9.09 27.01
CA ASP A 6 -26.30 9.05 28.25
C ASP A 6 -24.84 8.64 27.98
N THR A 7 -23.91 9.48 28.41
CA THR A 7 -22.48 9.20 28.44
C THR A 7 -22.22 8.01 29.38
N ILE A 8 -21.76 6.89 28.84
CA ILE A 8 -21.33 5.73 29.64
C ILE A 8 -20.08 6.13 30.46
N PRO A 9 -20.12 6.07 31.81
CA PRO A 9 -18.96 6.37 32.63
C PRO A 9 -17.99 5.18 32.59
N GLY A 10 -16.81 5.37 32.01
CA GLY A 10 -15.73 4.37 32.06
C GLY A 10 -15.16 3.92 30.71
N ALA A 11 -15.58 4.48 29.59
CA ALA A 11 -14.86 4.29 28.33
C ALA A 11 -13.55 5.08 28.38
N THR A 12 -12.45 4.42 28.76
CA THR A 12 -11.13 4.97 28.49
C THR A 12 -11.04 5.22 26.99
N PRO A 13 -10.62 6.42 26.55
CA PRO A 13 -10.33 6.63 25.14
C PRO A 13 -9.35 5.51 24.71
N PRO A 14 -9.54 4.92 23.51
CA PRO A 14 -8.56 3.98 22.99
C PRO A 14 -7.20 4.65 23.09
N PRO A 15 -6.12 3.93 23.44
CA PRO A 15 -4.81 4.54 23.58
C PRO A 15 -4.53 5.23 22.26
N THR A 16 -4.67 6.56 22.27
CA THR A 16 -4.16 7.43 21.23
C THR A 16 -2.69 7.11 21.29
N GLN A 17 -2.26 6.23 20.39
CA GLN A 17 -0.87 5.94 20.20
C GLN A 17 -0.29 7.32 19.92
N ALA A 18 0.34 7.90 20.94
CA ALA A 18 0.98 9.18 20.83
C ALA A 18 1.76 9.08 19.53
N LEU A 19 1.43 9.95 18.56
CA LEU A 19 2.28 10.16 17.41
C LEU A 19 3.66 10.31 18.03
N ARG A 20 4.49 9.28 17.83
CA ARG A 20 5.82 9.19 18.44
C ARG A 20 6.42 10.56 18.30
N ASP A 21 6.85 11.13 19.43
CA ASP A 21 7.59 12.39 19.43
C ASP A 21 8.51 12.38 18.22
N CYS A 22 8.21 13.26 17.26
CA CYS A 22 9.04 13.47 16.08
C CYS A 22 10.30 14.16 16.60
N ASP A 23 11.17 13.33 17.16
CA ASP A 23 12.49 13.65 17.67
C ASP A 23 13.20 14.53 16.64
N GLU A 24 13.53 15.74 17.09
CA GLU A 24 14.07 16.80 16.26
C GLU A 24 15.35 16.32 15.54
N LYS A 25 15.44 16.64 14.24
CA LYS A 25 16.64 16.62 13.39
C LYS A 25 17.20 15.26 12.93
N ARG A 26 16.36 14.28 12.57
CA ARG A 26 16.84 13.23 11.66
C ARG A 26 16.85 13.76 10.23
N PRO A 27 17.99 13.72 9.51
CA PRO A 27 18.02 14.12 8.11
C PRO A 27 17.10 13.21 7.30
N LEU A 28 16.46 13.72 6.25
CA LEU A 28 15.54 12.93 5.45
C LEU A 28 16.18 11.66 4.89
N SER A 29 17.49 11.70 4.63
CA SER A 29 18.31 10.54 4.26
C SER A 29 18.14 9.33 5.18
N SER A 30 17.81 9.53 6.46
CA SER A 30 17.56 8.46 7.43
C SER A 30 16.26 7.67 7.15
N PHE A 31 15.32 8.26 6.42
CA PHE A 31 14.07 7.62 5.98
C PHE A 31 14.20 6.95 4.59
N VAL A 32 15.35 7.11 3.93
CA VAL A 32 15.61 6.54 2.61
C VAL A 32 15.94 5.05 2.75
N THR A 33 14.94 4.22 2.47
CA THR A 33 15.08 2.75 2.44
C THR A 33 15.71 2.26 1.14
N THR A 34 16.09 0.98 1.08
CA THR A 34 16.53 0.32 -0.16
C THR A 34 15.52 0.47 -1.29
N SER A 35 14.22 0.41 -0.99
CA SER A 35 13.15 0.62 -1.98
C SER A 35 13.17 2.04 -2.55
N THR A 36 13.41 3.03 -1.69
CA THR A 36 13.54 4.44 -2.11
C THR A 36 14.77 4.61 -3.01
N ARG A 37 15.92 4.03 -2.65
CA ARG A 37 17.11 4.09 -3.52
C ARG A 37 16.88 3.45 -4.89
N LYS A 38 16.17 2.31 -4.95
CA LYS A 38 15.81 1.68 -6.22
C LYS A 38 14.95 2.58 -7.10
N PHE A 39 14.01 3.33 -6.52
CA PHE A 39 13.22 4.31 -7.26
C PHE A 39 14.09 5.36 -7.93
N PHE A 40 15.03 5.96 -7.19
CA PHE A 40 15.99 6.94 -7.73
C PHE A 40 16.88 6.31 -8.82
N GLN A 41 17.35 5.08 -8.63
CA GLN A 41 18.17 4.37 -9.63
C GLN A 41 17.41 4.07 -10.93
N ILE A 42 16.18 3.56 -10.82
CA ILE A 42 15.35 3.20 -11.98
C ILE A 42 15.04 4.44 -12.82
N LEU A 43 14.76 5.55 -12.15
CA LEU A 43 14.42 6.83 -12.78
C LEU A 43 15.63 7.72 -13.07
N GLN A 44 16.85 7.25 -12.74
CA GLN A 44 18.11 7.97 -12.89
C GLN A 44 18.05 9.38 -12.27
N LEU A 45 17.43 9.50 -11.11
CA LEU A 45 17.26 10.76 -10.39
C LEU A 45 18.52 11.06 -9.57
N PRO A 46 18.95 12.33 -9.50
CA PRO A 46 19.98 12.72 -8.57
C PRO A 46 19.46 12.62 -7.12
N ASP A 47 20.28 12.10 -6.19
CA ASP A 47 19.90 11.94 -4.78
C ASP A 47 20.76 12.77 -3.80
N SER A 48 21.69 13.57 -4.34
CA SER A 48 22.64 14.38 -3.55
C SER A 48 21.97 15.39 -2.61
N TYR A 49 20.76 15.87 -2.95
CA TYR A 49 20.01 16.81 -2.11
C TYR A 49 19.34 16.15 -0.89
N LEU A 50 19.24 14.81 -0.84
CA LEU A 50 18.59 14.09 0.28
C LEU A 50 19.32 14.24 1.62
N THR A 51 20.59 14.64 1.59
CA THR A 51 21.42 14.91 2.78
C THR A 51 21.44 16.38 3.17
N GLN A 52 20.86 17.27 2.35
CA GLN A 52 20.77 18.71 2.61
C GLN A 52 19.53 19.05 3.43
N ASN A 53 19.49 20.26 4.01
CA ASN A 53 18.30 20.75 4.70
C ASN A 53 17.14 20.89 3.70
N VAL A 54 15.96 20.39 4.07
CA VAL A 54 14.75 20.45 3.23
C VAL A 54 14.39 21.88 2.83
N GLU A 55 14.70 22.87 3.66
CA GLU A 55 14.46 24.29 3.38
C GLU A 55 15.22 24.79 2.14
N THR A 56 16.40 24.22 1.85
CA THR A 56 17.25 24.63 0.72
C THR A 56 16.92 23.90 -0.58
N TRP A 57 15.99 22.95 -0.56
CA TRP A 57 15.70 22.12 -1.73
C TRP A 57 15.11 22.90 -2.90
N LYS A 58 14.29 23.92 -2.62
CA LYS A 58 13.65 24.73 -3.68
C LYS A 58 14.67 25.42 -4.58
N GLU A 59 15.85 25.71 -4.05
CA GLU A 59 16.95 26.39 -4.74
C GLU A 59 17.97 25.40 -5.33
N ASN A 60 17.80 24.09 -5.08
CA ASN A 60 18.72 23.06 -5.53
C ASN A 60 18.36 22.55 -6.93
N ASP A 61 19.29 22.66 -7.88
CA ASP A 61 19.09 22.23 -9.28
C ASP A 61 18.76 20.74 -9.41
N HIS A 62 19.41 19.89 -8.62
CA HIS A 62 19.14 18.44 -8.63
C HIS A 62 17.73 18.11 -8.13
N TYR A 63 17.25 18.84 -7.11
CA TYR A 63 15.88 18.70 -6.65
C TYR A 63 14.88 19.14 -7.72
N GLN A 64 15.11 20.29 -8.36
CA GLN A 64 14.23 20.80 -9.42
C GLN A 64 14.16 19.83 -10.62
N GLU A 65 15.30 19.27 -11.02
CA GLU A 65 15.35 18.29 -12.10
C GLU A 65 14.64 16.98 -11.71
N ALA A 66 14.89 16.46 -10.51
CA ALA A 66 14.21 15.27 -10.02
C ALA A 66 12.69 15.49 -9.93
N LEU A 67 12.27 16.68 -9.45
CA LEU A 67 10.87 17.07 -9.36
C LEU A 67 10.21 17.11 -10.74
N ARG A 68 10.88 17.70 -11.74
CA ARG A 68 10.39 17.76 -13.13
C ARG A 68 10.16 16.37 -13.71
N ILE A 69 11.12 15.45 -13.50
CA ILE A 69 11.00 14.06 -13.96
C ILE A 69 9.82 13.37 -13.27
N VAL A 70 9.73 13.48 -11.93
CA VAL A 70 8.67 12.85 -11.14
C VAL A 70 7.28 13.40 -11.50
N GLN A 71 7.15 14.70 -11.73
CA GLN A 71 5.89 15.31 -12.19
C GLN A 71 5.50 14.88 -13.60
N GLY A 72 6.48 14.60 -14.46
CA GLY A 72 6.28 14.06 -15.80
C GLY A 72 5.91 12.57 -15.83
N LEU A 73 6.04 11.86 -14.70
CA LEU A 73 5.56 10.48 -14.60
C LEU A 73 4.04 10.50 -14.70
N LYS A 74 3.53 9.98 -15.82
CA LYS A 74 2.13 9.62 -15.93
C LYS A 74 1.89 8.49 -14.93
N VAL A 75 1.42 8.83 -13.73
CA VAL A 75 0.93 7.84 -12.77
C VAL A 75 -0.39 7.31 -13.31
N VAL A 76 -0.34 6.43 -14.32
CA VAL A 76 -1.51 5.76 -14.93
C VAL A 76 -2.12 4.71 -14.00
N ASN A 77 -1.88 4.87 -12.70
CA ASN A 77 -2.11 3.83 -11.74
C ASN A 77 -2.67 4.48 -10.49
N ASP A 78 -3.86 5.07 -10.64
CA ASP A 78 -4.79 4.98 -9.52
C ASP A 78 -5.00 3.47 -9.31
N CYS A 79 -4.38 2.94 -8.26
CA CYS A 79 -4.51 1.53 -7.89
C CYS A 79 -5.99 1.14 -7.78
N ALA A 80 -6.88 2.09 -7.46
CA ALA A 80 -8.32 1.89 -7.50
C ALA A 80 -8.81 1.63 -8.93
N GLU A 81 -8.49 2.48 -9.90
CA GLU A 81 -8.89 2.29 -11.30
C GLU A 81 -8.38 0.97 -11.88
N ARG A 82 -7.11 0.62 -11.62
CA ARG A 82 -6.54 -0.67 -12.06
C ARG A 82 -7.22 -1.84 -11.35
N GLY A 83 -7.55 -1.70 -10.07
CA GLY A 83 -8.30 -2.71 -9.32
C GLY A 83 -9.70 -2.92 -9.87
N VAL A 84 -10.41 -1.83 -10.17
CA VAL A 84 -11.75 -1.86 -10.78
C VAL A 84 -11.70 -2.51 -12.16
N LYS A 85 -10.74 -2.13 -13.01
CA LYS A 85 -10.61 -2.70 -14.35
C LYS A 85 -10.30 -4.19 -14.29
N LEU A 86 -9.40 -4.60 -13.39
CA LEU A 86 -9.04 -6.01 -13.17
C LEU A 86 -10.26 -6.84 -12.77
N ILE A 87 -11.06 -6.38 -11.79
CA ILE A 87 -12.23 -7.16 -11.37
C ILE A 87 -13.33 -7.18 -12.43
N GLN A 88 -13.50 -6.10 -13.19
CA GLN A 88 -14.43 -6.06 -14.31
C GLN A 88 -14.04 -7.07 -15.40
N GLU A 89 -12.77 -7.08 -15.82
CA GLU A 89 -12.26 -8.02 -16.81
C GLU A 89 -12.36 -9.46 -16.31
N TYR A 90 -11.91 -9.72 -15.08
CA TYR A 90 -11.99 -11.04 -14.46
C TYR A 90 -13.42 -11.59 -14.43
N ASN A 91 -14.38 -10.77 -13.99
CA ASN A 91 -15.79 -11.15 -13.94
C ASN A 91 -16.40 -11.34 -15.34
N SER A 92 -15.90 -10.65 -16.37
CA SER A 92 -16.39 -10.81 -17.74
C SER A 92 -15.87 -12.08 -18.44
N ILE A 93 -14.68 -12.55 -18.06
CA ILE A 93 -14.03 -13.71 -18.67
C ILE A 93 -14.54 -15.02 -18.07
N LEU A 94 -14.74 -15.08 -16.74
CA LEU A 94 -15.01 -16.33 -16.05
C LEU A 94 -16.44 -16.86 -16.25
N THR A 95 -17.43 -16.00 -16.03
CA THR A 95 -18.84 -16.39 -16.05
C THR A 95 -19.73 -15.15 -16.05
N ASN A 96 -20.88 -15.23 -16.71
CA ASN A 96 -21.90 -14.18 -16.65
C ASN A 96 -22.88 -14.36 -15.48
N ASP A 97 -22.85 -15.52 -14.81
CA ASP A 97 -23.70 -15.83 -13.66
C ASP A 97 -23.23 -15.09 -12.40
N GLU A 98 -24.14 -14.36 -11.75
CA GLU A 98 -23.83 -13.53 -10.60
C GLU A 98 -23.52 -14.34 -9.33
N GLN A 99 -24.17 -15.49 -9.14
CA GLN A 99 -23.89 -16.35 -7.99
C GLN A 99 -22.49 -16.96 -8.10
N GLN A 100 -22.09 -17.38 -9.30
CA GLN A 100 -20.75 -17.90 -9.55
C GLN A 100 -19.67 -16.82 -9.37
N LYS A 101 -19.92 -15.57 -9.76
CA LYS A 101 -19.01 -14.44 -9.49
C LYS A 101 -18.79 -14.26 -7.99
N GLN A 102 -19.86 -14.24 -7.21
CA GLN A 102 -19.78 -14.06 -5.76
C GLN A 102 -19.05 -15.23 -5.08
N TYR A 103 -19.32 -16.46 -5.52
CA TYR A 103 -18.62 -17.64 -5.03
C TYR A 103 -17.11 -17.58 -5.33
N HIS A 104 -16.73 -17.12 -6.52
CA HIS A 104 -15.32 -17.00 -6.89
C HIS A 104 -14.57 -16.00 -6.01
N LEU A 105 -15.20 -14.87 -5.70
CA LEU A 105 -14.62 -13.88 -4.77
C LEU A 105 -14.39 -14.47 -3.38
N GLN A 106 -15.34 -15.27 -2.88
CA GLN A 106 -15.19 -15.98 -1.60
C GLN A 106 -14.02 -16.96 -1.65
N LEU A 107 -13.88 -17.74 -2.73
CA LEU A 107 -12.75 -18.66 -2.91
C LEU A 107 -11.40 -17.94 -2.94
N VAL A 108 -11.30 -16.83 -3.67
CA VAL A 108 -10.07 -16.02 -3.73
C VAL A 108 -9.72 -15.48 -2.34
N GLN A 109 -10.71 -15.01 -1.58
CA GLN A 109 -10.48 -14.52 -0.23
C GLN A 109 -10.03 -15.63 0.72
N GLN A 110 -10.65 -16.81 0.66
CA GLN A 110 -10.24 -17.98 1.44
C GLN A 110 -8.82 -18.42 1.07
N HIS A 111 -8.50 -18.47 -0.23
CA HIS A 111 -7.16 -18.79 -0.71
C HIS A 111 -6.10 -17.81 -0.17
N ARG A 112 -6.38 -16.50 -0.16
CA ARG A 112 -5.47 -15.50 0.43
C ARG A 112 -5.30 -15.65 1.94
N HIS A 113 -6.33 -16.15 2.63
CA HIS A 113 -6.23 -16.42 4.06
C HIS A 113 -5.34 -17.64 4.34
N VAL A 114 -5.54 -18.72 3.60
CA VAL A 114 -4.74 -19.95 3.72
C VAL A 114 -3.30 -19.74 3.23
N PHE A 115 -3.12 -18.95 2.18
CA PHE A 115 -1.84 -18.63 1.56
C PHE A 115 -1.58 -17.12 1.65
N SER A 116 -1.20 -16.67 2.84
CA SER A 116 -0.98 -15.24 3.15
C SER A 116 0.25 -14.64 2.49
N ASP A 117 1.17 -15.47 1.98
CA ASP A 117 2.39 -15.05 1.31
C ASP A 117 2.32 -15.36 -0.20
N SER A 118 2.74 -14.40 -1.02
CA SER A 118 2.77 -14.51 -2.48
C SER A 118 4.03 -15.19 -3.03
N LYS A 119 4.87 -15.78 -2.17
CA LYS A 119 6.06 -16.54 -2.59
C LYS A 119 5.66 -17.78 -3.39
N LYS A 120 6.43 -18.06 -4.45
CA LYS A 120 6.30 -19.28 -5.27
C LYS A 120 6.35 -20.56 -4.42
N THR A 121 7.17 -20.57 -3.37
CA THR A 121 7.28 -21.70 -2.43
C THR A 121 5.97 -21.97 -1.69
N THR A 122 5.22 -20.93 -1.32
CA THR A 122 3.94 -21.03 -0.61
C THR A 122 2.85 -21.64 -1.49
N VAL A 123 2.80 -21.24 -2.77
CA VAL A 123 1.87 -21.81 -3.76
C VAL A 123 2.19 -23.27 -4.03
N VAL A 124 3.46 -23.62 -4.16
CA VAL A 124 3.90 -25.01 -4.38
C VAL A 124 3.58 -25.89 -3.18
N SER A 125 3.79 -25.41 -1.95
CA SER A 125 3.44 -26.18 -0.74
C SER A 125 1.94 -26.45 -0.61
N GLY A 126 1.09 -25.52 -1.07
CA GLY A 126 -0.37 -25.68 -1.09
C GLY A 126 -0.87 -26.76 -2.04
N LEU A 127 -0.15 -27.00 -3.14
CA LEU A 127 -0.48 -28.07 -4.10
C LEU A 127 -0.10 -29.46 -3.57
N THR A 128 0.86 -29.53 -2.65
CA THR A 128 1.37 -30.79 -2.07
C THR A 128 0.69 -31.20 -0.76
N GLY A 129 -0.19 -30.36 -0.20
CA GLY A 129 -0.89 -30.63 1.07
C GLY A 129 -2.38 -30.33 0.96
N GLN A 130 -3.19 -31.37 0.76
CA GLN A 130 -4.63 -31.24 1.02
C GLN A 130 -4.85 -30.95 2.52
N PRO A 131 -5.67 -29.96 2.90
CA PRO A 131 -6.15 -29.88 4.26
C PRO A 131 -7.10 -31.06 4.49
N LYS A 132 -6.76 -31.89 5.48
CA LYS A 132 -7.63 -32.91 6.04
C LYS A 132 -8.82 -32.18 6.68
N LEU A 133 -10.02 -32.31 6.10
CA LEU A 133 -11.24 -31.90 6.76
C LEU A 133 -11.29 -32.56 8.14
N MET A 134 -11.44 -31.75 9.19
CA MET A 134 -12.00 -32.14 10.48
C MET A 134 -13.32 -31.40 10.65
#